data_AF-A0A4D5RYN2-F1
#
_entry.id   AF-A0A4D5RYN2-F1
#
_cell.length_a   1.000
_cell.length_b   1.000
_cell.length_c   1.000
_cell.angle_alpha   90.00
_cell.angle_beta   90.00
_cell.angle_gamma   90.00
#
_symmetry.space_group_name_H-M   'P 1'
#
loop_
_entity.id
_entity.type
_entity.pdbx_description
1 polymer ?
#
loop_
_entity_poly.entity_id
_entity_poly.type
_entity_poly.pdbx_seq_one_letter_code
_entity_poly.pdbx_strand_id
1 'polypeptide(L)'
;MAEPKKVFFSENEKFLLAELVPKYPVIENRCTNKSSTEARAKAWELLTIEYNSNHGVRARDSKQLKKCWDNLKTKWKKEVSSDNRDRIATGGGPPGAGLSQLSVLVGAAAPHMARRLVNGGDSDGRHAGQALFSVADILEPMVVQRADEELSLEGFSDSAMGEPESQVSVVPSGGAAPMARVPLTATVQLTAAAGPSAAASDRQGSPHREAPTRVGGRFGVLERTLGAEQDVRLGHLMRDQERKDEEHDLRLKILKAEHEMRRSEHKLKMKKIRNENRLVLLRIAEAKKLNR
;
A
#
# COMPACT_ATOMS: atom_id res chain seq x y z
N MET A 1 31.92 -33.91 28.07
CA MET A 1 30.54 -34.19 27.60
C MET A 1 30.41 -33.67 26.18
N ALA A 2 29.78 -34.41 25.26
CA ALA A 2 29.60 -33.92 23.89
C ALA A 2 28.44 -32.91 23.85
N GLU A 3 28.63 -31.75 23.23
CA GLU A 3 27.54 -30.78 23.06
C GLU A 3 26.43 -31.36 22.16
N PRO A 4 25.15 -31.06 22.43
CA PRO A 4 24.05 -31.51 21.59
C PRO A 4 24.13 -30.81 20.22
N LYS A 5 24.51 -31.57 19.18
CA LYS A 5 24.57 -31.09 17.79
C LYS A 5 23.26 -30.39 17.41
N LYS A 6 23.37 -29.12 17.02
CA LYS A 6 22.22 -28.27 16.64
C LYS A 6 21.47 -28.90 15.46
N VAL A 7 20.23 -29.33 15.71
CA VAL A 7 19.38 -30.01 14.71
C VAL A 7 18.57 -28.98 13.92
N PHE A 8 18.96 -28.75 12.67
CA PHE A 8 18.22 -27.90 11.73
C PHE A 8 16.89 -28.55 11.29
N PHE A 9 16.02 -27.74 10.71
CA PHE A 9 14.80 -28.22 10.05
C PHE A 9 15.11 -28.61 8.60
N SER A 10 14.69 -29.82 8.20
CA SER A 10 14.70 -30.28 6.82
C SER A 10 13.79 -29.42 5.93
N GLU A 11 13.85 -29.60 4.62
CA GLU A 11 12.91 -28.95 3.69
C GLU A 11 11.49 -29.53 3.86
N ASN A 12 11.36 -30.85 3.87
CA ASN A 12 10.09 -31.55 4.07
C ASN A 12 9.42 -31.17 5.41
N GLU A 13 10.21 -31.02 6.48
CA GLU A 13 9.73 -30.55 7.79
C GLU A 13 9.14 -29.12 7.72
N LYS A 14 9.68 -28.25 6.86
CA LYS A 14 9.14 -26.87 6.67
C LYS A 14 7.89 -26.87 5.80
N PHE A 15 7.83 -27.71 4.76
CA PHE A 15 6.64 -27.88 3.93
C PHE A 15 5.46 -28.39 4.77
N LEU A 16 5.66 -29.46 5.54
CA LEU A 16 4.64 -29.97 6.46
C LEU A 16 4.17 -28.89 7.43
N LEU A 17 5.08 -28.13 8.05
CA LEU A 17 4.71 -27.03 8.95
C LEU A 17 3.86 -25.97 8.24
N ALA A 18 4.21 -25.60 7.00
CA ALA A 18 3.46 -24.62 6.21
C ALA A 18 2.08 -25.13 5.74
N GLU A 19 1.91 -26.45 5.62
CA GLU A 19 0.61 -27.09 5.33
C GLU A 19 -0.27 -27.23 6.58
N LEU A 20 0.32 -27.47 7.76
CA LEU A 20 -0.41 -27.62 9.01
C LEU A 20 -0.91 -26.28 9.59
N VAL A 21 -0.14 -25.18 9.48
CA VAL A 21 -0.54 -23.88 10.06
C VAL A 21 -1.91 -23.37 9.57
N PRO A 22 -2.28 -23.46 8.26
CA PRO A 22 -3.62 -23.11 7.77
C PRO A 22 -4.79 -23.79 8.50
N LYS A 23 -4.62 -25.01 9.03
CA LYS A 23 -5.66 -25.72 9.81
C LYS A 23 -6.01 -25.01 11.12
N TYR A 24 -5.12 -24.15 11.61
CA TYR A 24 -5.23 -23.45 12.89
C TYR A 24 -5.29 -21.93 12.69
N PRO A 25 -6.40 -21.35 12.15
CA PRO A 25 -6.50 -19.92 11.83
C PRO A 25 -6.33 -18.99 13.04
N VAL A 26 -6.47 -19.53 14.26
CA VAL A 26 -6.17 -18.84 15.53
C VAL A 26 -4.71 -18.38 15.60
N ILE A 27 -3.76 -19.12 15.00
CA ILE A 27 -2.32 -18.83 15.03
C ILE A 27 -1.99 -17.49 14.37
N GLU A 28 -2.56 -17.22 13.19
CA GLU A 28 -2.31 -16.01 12.40
C GLU A 28 -3.30 -14.85 12.72
N ASN A 29 -4.16 -15.02 13.72
CA ASN A 29 -5.08 -13.97 14.17
C ASN A 29 -4.35 -12.88 14.98
N ARG A 30 -4.48 -11.62 14.54
CA ARG A 30 -3.81 -10.43 15.11
C ARG A 30 -4.47 -9.85 16.37
N CYS A 31 -5.56 -10.42 16.89
CA CYS A 31 -6.24 -9.90 18.08
C CYS A 31 -5.42 -10.07 19.38
N THR A 32 -4.92 -8.97 19.97
CA THR A 32 -4.11 -8.98 21.21
C THR A 32 -4.96 -9.00 22.49
N ASN A 33 -5.82 -10.02 22.64
CA ASN A 33 -6.60 -10.27 23.86
C ASN A 33 -5.97 -11.39 24.70
N LYS A 34 -6.10 -11.36 26.03
CA LYS A 34 -5.57 -12.44 26.93
C LYS A 34 -6.10 -13.84 26.54
N SER A 35 -7.39 -13.93 26.27
CA SER A 35 -8.04 -15.15 25.76
C SER A 35 -7.49 -15.59 24.38
N SER A 36 -7.12 -14.66 23.50
CA SER A 36 -6.49 -14.97 22.21
C SER A 36 -5.05 -15.46 22.38
N THR A 37 -4.29 -14.95 23.36
CA THR A 37 -2.94 -15.47 23.62
C THR A 37 -2.96 -16.90 24.16
N GLU A 38 -3.92 -17.24 25.03
CA GLU A 38 -4.12 -18.61 25.49
C GLU A 38 -4.63 -19.55 24.38
N ALA A 39 -5.58 -19.09 23.56
CA ALA A 39 -6.06 -19.84 22.42
C ALA A 39 -4.95 -20.12 21.39
N ARG A 40 -4.06 -19.14 21.14
CA ARG A 40 -2.87 -19.32 20.31
C ARG A 40 -1.87 -20.30 20.91
N ALA A 41 -1.63 -20.26 22.23
CA ALA A 41 -0.79 -21.25 22.88
C ALA A 41 -1.36 -22.67 22.70
N LYS A 42 -2.65 -22.88 22.99
CA LYS A 42 -3.34 -24.17 22.79
C LYS A 42 -3.29 -24.64 21.33
N ALA A 43 -3.46 -23.74 20.35
CA ALA A 43 -3.34 -24.08 18.94
C ALA A 43 -1.91 -24.53 18.55
N TRP A 44 -0.87 -23.89 19.10
CA TRP A 44 0.51 -24.34 18.90
C TRP A 44 0.80 -25.71 19.55
N GLU A 45 0.24 -26.01 20.72
CA GLU A 45 0.39 -27.34 21.33
C GLU A 45 -0.31 -28.43 20.50
N LEU A 46 -1.53 -28.19 20.03
CA LEU A 46 -2.25 -29.12 19.14
C LEU A 46 -1.50 -29.35 17.81
N LEU A 47 -1.03 -28.27 17.18
CA LEU A 47 -0.20 -28.36 15.97
C LEU A 47 1.11 -29.13 16.24
N THR A 48 1.70 -28.98 17.43
CA THR A 48 2.93 -29.71 17.82
C THR A 48 2.68 -31.20 17.97
N ILE A 49 1.52 -31.60 18.52
CA ILE A 49 1.09 -33.00 18.58
C ILE A 49 0.88 -33.53 17.15
N GLU A 50 0.11 -32.84 16.30
CA GLU A 50 -0.14 -33.27 14.92
C GLU A 50 1.19 -33.39 14.14
N TYR A 51 2.05 -32.37 14.20
CA TYR A 51 3.37 -32.38 13.58
C TYR A 51 4.19 -33.59 14.05
N ASN A 52 4.34 -33.80 15.37
CA ASN A 52 5.13 -34.89 15.92
C ASN A 52 4.53 -36.29 15.66
N SER A 53 3.25 -36.40 15.31
CA SER A 53 2.61 -37.65 14.88
C SER A 53 2.88 -38.02 13.41
N ASN A 54 3.43 -37.11 12.59
CA ASN A 54 3.75 -37.42 11.20
C ASN A 54 5.00 -38.29 11.08
N HIS A 55 5.03 -39.18 10.10
CA HIS A 55 6.20 -40.00 9.81
C HIS A 55 7.33 -39.17 9.18
N GLY A 56 8.59 -39.52 9.49
CA GLY A 56 9.77 -38.89 8.90
C GLY A 56 10.16 -37.51 9.47
N VAL A 57 9.41 -36.96 10.43
CA VAL A 57 9.84 -35.76 11.18
C VAL A 57 10.54 -36.13 12.48
N ARG A 58 11.34 -35.20 13.00
CA ARG A 58 11.92 -35.32 14.35
C ARG A 58 11.02 -34.59 15.34
N ALA A 59 10.80 -35.16 16.51
CA ALA A 59 10.02 -34.53 17.56
C ALA A 59 10.56 -33.11 17.89
N ARG A 60 9.68 -32.10 17.87
CA ARG A 60 9.98 -30.69 18.17
C ARG A 60 9.10 -30.16 19.30
N ASP A 61 9.60 -29.13 19.96
CA ASP A 61 8.86 -28.31 20.94
C ASP A 61 8.05 -27.20 20.23
N SER A 62 6.93 -26.77 20.83
CA SER A 62 6.03 -25.76 20.25
C SER A 62 6.74 -24.43 20.01
N LYS A 63 7.71 -24.08 20.86
CA LYS A 63 8.60 -22.91 20.69
C LYS A 63 9.49 -23.03 19.44
N GLN A 64 9.94 -24.24 19.11
CA GLN A 64 10.79 -24.48 17.94
C GLN A 64 9.98 -24.37 16.65
N LEU A 65 8.77 -24.94 16.61
CA LEU A 65 7.86 -24.82 15.46
C LEU A 65 7.45 -23.36 15.22
N LYS A 66 7.05 -22.65 16.27
CA LYS A 66 6.76 -21.21 16.20
C LYS A 66 7.95 -20.40 15.66
N LYS A 67 9.16 -20.66 16.16
CA LYS A 67 10.37 -19.97 15.67
C LYS A 67 10.69 -20.32 14.21
N CYS A 68 10.46 -21.56 13.79
CA CYS A 68 10.62 -21.98 12.41
C CYS A 68 9.61 -21.24 11.50
N TRP A 69 8.35 -21.15 11.93
CA TRP A 69 7.29 -20.42 11.24
C TRP A 69 7.58 -18.92 11.09
N ASP A 70 8.02 -18.24 12.14
CA ASP A 70 8.40 -16.82 12.06
C ASP A 70 9.61 -16.60 11.12
N ASN A 71 10.55 -17.56 11.06
CA ASN A 71 11.65 -17.52 10.10
C ASN A 71 11.15 -17.76 8.66
N LEU A 72 10.17 -18.65 8.43
CA LEU A 72 9.55 -18.88 7.12
C LEU A 72 8.81 -17.63 6.61
N LYS A 73 7.99 -17.00 7.46
CA LYS A 73 7.33 -15.72 7.14
C LYS A 73 8.35 -14.61 6.83
N THR A 74 9.49 -14.61 7.50
CA THR A 74 10.60 -13.68 7.22
C THR A 74 11.29 -13.98 5.89
N LYS A 75 11.51 -15.26 5.55
CA LYS A 75 12.05 -15.70 4.24
C LYS A 75 11.11 -15.30 3.11
N TRP A 76 9.82 -15.61 3.25
CA TRP A 76 8.78 -15.24 2.28
C TRP A 76 8.76 -13.72 2.02
N LYS A 77 8.78 -12.87 3.06
CA LYS A 77 8.87 -11.40 2.89
C LYS A 77 10.10 -10.97 2.08
N LYS A 78 11.24 -11.64 2.25
CA LYS A 78 12.46 -11.35 1.49
C LYS A 78 12.34 -11.77 0.03
N GLU A 79 11.78 -12.95 -0.24
CA GLU A 79 11.54 -13.42 -1.62
C GLU A 79 10.54 -12.51 -2.34
N VAL A 80 9.41 -12.16 -1.72
CA VAL A 80 8.45 -11.18 -2.29
C VAL A 80 9.08 -9.81 -2.53
N SER A 81 9.97 -9.36 -1.64
CA SER A 81 10.71 -8.12 -1.85
C SER A 81 11.79 -8.23 -2.93
N SER A 82 12.32 -9.41 -3.23
CA SER A 82 13.24 -9.59 -4.35
C SER A 82 12.48 -9.68 -5.66
N ASP A 83 11.52 -10.60 -5.77
CA ASP A 83 10.65 -10.77 -6.93
C ASP A 83 10.01 -9.43 -7.36
N ASN A 84 9.55 -8.59 -6.44
CA ASN A 84 9.04 -7.26 -6.76
C ASN A 84 10.12 -6.28 -7.27
N ARG A 85 11.37 -6.36 -6.83
CA ARG A 85 12.47 -5.54 -7.37
C ARG A 85 12.89 -6.06 -8.74
N ASP A 86 13.02 -7.37 -8.87
CA ASP A 86 13.45 -8.06 -10.08
C ASP A 86 12.42 -7.85 -11.22
N ARG A 87 11.11 -7.79 -10.89
CA ARG A 87 10.02 -7.41 -11.83
C ARG A 87 10.02 -5.96 -12.30
N ILE A 88 10.51 -5.03 -11.47
CA ILE A 88 10.55 -3.58 -11.80
C ILE A 88 11.88 -3.22 -12.49
N ALA A 89 12.91 -4.06 -12.36
CA ALA A 89 14.22 -3.84 -12.97
C ALA A 89 14.18 -3.94 -14.50
N THR A 90 14.12 -2.80 -15.19
CA THR A 90 14.13 -2.71 -16.67
C THR A 90 15.49 -2.97 -17.32
N GLY A 91 16.50 -3.41 -16.55
CA GLY A 91 17.92 -3.44 -16.95
C GLY A 91 18.34 -4.55 -17.92
N GLY A 92 17.41 -5.23 -18.59
CA GLY A 92 17.71 -6.30 -19.57
C GLY A 92 18.35 -7.56 -18.99
N GLY A 93 18.38 -7.70 -17.66
CA GLY A 93 18.87 -8.91 -16.99
C GLY A 93 17.91 -10.10 -17.17
N PRO A 94 18.38 -11.34 -16.94
CA PRO A 94 17.51 -12.50 -16.95
C PRO A 94 16.41 -12.37 -15.88
N PRO A 95 15.20 -12.89 -16.14
CA PRO A 95 14.10 -12.82 -15.18
C PRO A 95 14.47 -13.52 -13.87
N GLY A 96 14.10 -12.92 -12.74
CA GLY A 96 14.33 -13.50 -11.42
C GLY A 96 13.62 -14.86 -11.27
N ALA A 97 14.17 -15.74 -10.43
CA ALA A 97 13.68 -17.11 -10.23
C ALA A 97 12.29 -17.24 -9.56
N GLY A 98 11.59 -16.12 -9.33
CA GLY A 98 10.27 -16.07 -8.70
C GLY A 98 10.27 -16.44 -7.21
N LEU A 99 9.08 -16.77 -6.69
CA LEU A 99 8.89 -17.24 -5.32
C LEU A 99 9.09 -18.75 -5.26
N SER A 100 9.78 -19.24 -4.22
CA SER A 100 9.87 -20.68 -3.98
C SER A 100 8.49 -21.28 -3.62
N GLN A 101 8.24 -22.55 -3.97
CA GLN A 101 6.96 -23.23 -3.67
C GLN A 101 6.60 -23.16 -2.17
N LEU A 102 7.60 -23.27 -1.29
CA LEU A 102 7.42 -23.11 0.15
C LEU A 102 6.98 -21.69 0.53
N SER A 103 7.56 -20.67 -0.12
CA SER A 103 7.13 -19.27 0.05
C SER A 103 5.71 -19.04 -0.46
N VAL A 104 5.29 -19.64 -1.58
CA VAL A 104 3.91 -19.55 -2.06
C VAL A 104 2.93 -20.07 -1.00
N LEU A 105 3.21 -21.23 -0.41
CA LEU A 105 2.38 -21.82 0.65
C LEU A 105 2.36 -20.96 1.93
N VAL A 106 3.50 -20.41 2.34
CA VAL A 106 3.59 -19.47 3.48
C VAL A 106 2.79 -18.19 3.23
N GLY A 107 2.83 -17.65 2.02
CA GLY A 107 2.04 -16.47 1.61
C GLY A 107 0.53 -16.72 1.65
N ALA A 108 0.09 -17.91 1.20
CA ALA A 108 -1.31 -18.34 1.28
C ALA A 108 -1.80 -18.54 2.72
N ALA A 109 -0.92 -19.01 3.61
CA ALA A 109 -1.21 -19.19 5.04
C ALA A 109 -1.26 -17.86 5.83
N ALA A 110 -0.49 -16.86 5.43
CA ALA A 110 -0.36 -15.56 6.11
C ALA A 110 -0.73 -14.36 5.19
N PRO A 111 -1.91 -14.35 4.55
CA PRO A 111 -2.24 -13.38 3.48
C PRO A 111 -2.27 -11.93 3.98
N HIS A 112 -2.57 -11.72 5.27
CA HIS A 112 -2.56 -10.41 5.90
C HIS A 112 -1.18 -9.72 5.87
N MET A 113 -0.09 -10.47 5.69
CA MET A 113 1.26 -9.94 5.57
C MET A 113 1.59 -9.41 4.17
N ALA A 114 0.81 -9.77 3.14
CA ALA A 114 1.02 -9.34 1.75
C ALA A 114 0.46 -7.95 1.46
N ARG A 115 -0.39 -7.42 2.35
CA ARG A 115 -1.03 -6.12 2.19
C ARG A 115 -0.03 -4.97 2.32
N ARG A 116 0.47 -4.49 1.18
CA ARG A 116 1.15 -3.18 1.08
C ARG A 116 0.15 -2.05 1.41
N LEU A 117 0.63 -1.00 2.06
CA LEU A 117 -0.11 0.25 2.17
C LEU A 117 0.21 1.08 0.93
N VAL A 118 -0.81 1.65 0.28
CA VAL A 118 -0.60 2.55 -0.85
C VAL A 118 -0.10 3.88 -0.31
N ASN A 119 1.11 4.26 -0.68
CA ASN A 119 1.74 5.51 -0.30
C ASN A 119 2.08 6.30 -1.57
N GLY A 120 1.53 7.51 -1.72
CA GLY A 120 1.76 8.34 -2.91
C GLY A 120 3.19 8.91 -3.00
N GLY A 121 3.96 8.84 -1.92
CA GLY A 121 5.31 9.38 -1.82
C GLY A 121 6.45 8.38 -2.02
N ASP A 122 6.18 7.07 -2.16
CA ASP A 122 7.20 6.10 -2.57
C ASP A 122 7.05 5.69 -4.04
N SER A 123 8.18 5.29 -4.64
CA SER A 123 8.24 4.88 -6.04
C SER A 123 7.98 3.39 -6.23
N ASP A 124 8.14 2.56 -5.18
CA ASP A 124 7.95 1.10 -5.26
C ASP A 124 6.47 0.66 -5.13
N GLY A 125 5.58 1.52 -4.62
CA GLY A 125 4.14 1.28 -4.59
C GLY A 125 3.42 1.45 -5.94
N ARG A 126 4.00 2.17 -6.91
CA ARG A 126 3.31 2.56 -8.17
C ARG A 126 2.98 1.41 -9.12
N HIS A 127 3.68 0.28 -9.03
CA HIS A 127 3.53 -0.84 -9.96
C HIS A 127 2.71 -2.01 -9.39
N ALA A 128 2.22 -1.91 -8.15
CA ALA A 128 1.57 -3.02 -7.44
C ALA A 128 0.21 -3.47 -8.01
N GLY A 129 -0.32 -2.81 -9.03
CA GLY A 129 -1.64 -3.09 -9.63
C GLY A 129 -1.73 -2.84 -11.14
N GLN A 130 -0.61 -2.74 -11.86
CA GLN A 130 -0.65 -2.70 -13.32
C GLN A 130 -0.89 -4.11 -13.87
N ALA A 131 -1.96 -4.27 -14.66
CA ALA A 131 -2.15 -5.49 -15.45
C ALA A 131 -1.01 -5.60 -16.46
N LEU A 132 -0.39 -6.78 -16.53
CA LEU A 132 0.65 -7.08 -17.50
C LEU A 132 -0.03 -7.34 -18.85
N PHE A 133 0.04 -6.37 -19.76
CA PHE A 133 -0.11 -6.66 -21.18
C PHE A 133 1.17 -7.38 -21.63
N SER A 134 1.02 -8.59 -22.17
CA SER A 134 2.12 -9.27 -22.85
C SER A 134 2.54 -8.46 -24.08
N VAL A 135 3.80 -8.58 -24.47
CA VAL A 135 4.26 -8.05 -25.77
C VAL A 135 3.48 -8.72 -26.91
N ALA A 136 2.97 -9.94 -26.71
CA ALA A 136 2.05 -10.60 -27.64
C ALA A 136 0.72 -9.84 -27.77
N ASP A 137 0.05 -9.53 -26.66
CA ASP A 137 -1.24 -8.82 -26.62
C ASP A 137 -1.17 -7.42 -27.28
N ILE A 138 0.02 -6.80 -27.25
CA ILE A 138 0.29 -5.50 -27.90
C ILE A 138 0.51 -5.67 -29.42
N LEU A 139 0.99 -6.84 -29.86
CA LEU A 139 1.32 -7.15 -31.26
C LEU A 139 0.20 -7.86 -32.03
N GLU A 140 -0.76 -8.51 -31.36
CA GLU A 140 -1.94 -9.12 -32.01
C GLU A 140 -2.62 -8.22 -33.06
N PRO A 141 -2.96 -6.94 -32.78
CA PRO A 141 -3.60 -6.07 -33.77
C PRO A 141 -2.69 -5.66 -34.94
N MET A 142 -1.39 -5.96 -34.91
CA MET A 142 -0.45 -5.70 -36.01
C MET A 142 -0.28 -6.91 -36.95
N VAL A 143 -0.71 -8.11 -36.57
CA VAL A 143 -0.66 -9.31 -37.42
C VAL A 143 -1.95 -9.43 -38.24
N VAL A 144 -2.25 -8.42 -39.05
CA VAL A 144 -3.22 -8.56 -40.15
C VAL A 144 -2.56 -9.44 -41.21
N GLN A 145 -3.07 -10.66 -41.34
CA GLN A 145 -2.68 -11.56 -42.43
C GLN A 145 -3.03 -10.92 -43.77
N ARG A 146 -2.01 -10.61 -44.57
CA ARG A 146 -2.14 -10.09 -45.93
C ARG A 146 -1.94 -11.23 -46.92
N ALA A 147 -2.97 -12.06 -47.01
CA ALA A 147 -3.11 -13.28 -47.80
C ALA A 147 -4.60 -13.65 -47.69
N ASP A 148 -5.41 -13.82 -48.74
CA ASP A 148 -5.20 -13.80 -50.20
C ASP A 148 -6.53 -13.37 -50.85
N GLU A 149 -6.53 -12.73 -52.02
CA GLU A 149 -7.55 -12.97 -53.08
C GLU A 149 -6.98 -12.44 -54.42
N GLU A 150 -6.75 -13.34 -55.37
CA GLU A 150 -6.41 -12.98 -56.75
C GLU A 150 -7.68 -12.57 -57.51
N LEU A 151 -7.63 -11.40 -58.17
CA LEU A 151 -8.66 -10.98 -59.11
C LEU A 151 -8.58 -11.81 -60.39
N SER A 152 -9.35 -12.91 -60.45
CA SER A 152 -9.74 -13.51 -61.72
C SER A 152 -10.77 -12.64 -62.43
N LEU A 153 -10.48 -12.33 -63.69
CA LEU A 153 -11.30 -11.55 -64.62
C LEU A 153 -12.32 -12.46 -65.33
N GLU A 154 -13.39 -11.85 -65.88
CA GLU A 154 -14.45 -12.45 -66.71
C GLU A 154 -15.56 -13.27 -66.00
N GLY A 155 -16.82 -13.04 -66.40
CA GLY A 155 -17.94 -13.93 -66.06
C GLY A 155 -19.30 -13.28 -65.75
N PHE A 156 -19.96 -12.72 -66.77
CA PHE A 156 -21.38 -12.34 -66.73
C PHE A 156 -22.30 -13.41 -66.09
N SER A 157 -23.22 -13.00 -65.19
CA SER A 157 -24.64 -13.32 -65.37
C SER A 157 -25.56 -12.38 -64.59
N ASP A 158 -26.66 -12.03 -65.24
CA ASP A 158 -27.77 -11.20 -64.77
C ASP A 158 -28.76 -11.98 -63.89
N SER A 159 -29.30 -11.32 -62.85
CA SER A 159 -30.72 -11.37 -62.45
C SER A 159 -30.99 -10.49 -61.22
N ALA A 160 -31.93 -9.54 -61.35
CA ALA A 160 -32.48 -8.76 -60.25
C ALA A 160 -33.57 -9.54 -59.47
N MET A 161 -34.18 -8.86 -58.47
CA MET A 161 -35.18 -9.30 -57.46
C MET A 161 -34.52 -9.62 -56.10
N GLY A 162 -34.85 -8.99 -54.98
CA GLY A 162 -35.86 -7.99 -54.65
C GLY A 162 -35.87 -7.81 -53.12
N GLU A 163 -36.19 -6.60 -52.65
CA GLU A 163 -36.39 -6.19 -51.24
C GLU A 163 -37.18 -7.21 -50.38
N PRO A 164 -37.05 -7.25 -49.02
CA PRO A 164 -36.97 -6.04 -48.19
C PRO A 164 -36.27 -6.08 -46.80
N GLU A 165 -36.23 -4.89 -46.19
CA GLU A 165 -36.21 -4.55 -44.74
C GLU A 165 -34.89 -4.43 -43.93
N SER A 166 -34.61 -3.17 -43.56
CA SER A 166 -34.35 -2.69 -42.18
C SER A 166 -32.92 -2.62 -41.60
N GLN A 167 -32.41 -1.38 -41.60
CA GLN A 167 -31.67 -0.69 -40.52
C GLN A 167 -30.31 -1.23 -40.03
N VAL A 168 -29.23 -0.62 -40.54
CA VAL A 168 -27.86 -0.74 -40.03
C VAL A 168 -27.35 0.56 -39.40
N SER A 169 -27.16 0.51 -38.08
CA SER A 169 -26.00 0.97 -37.30
C SER A 169 -24.86 1.81 -37.96
N VAL A 170 -24.51 2.96 -37.34
CA VAL A 170 -23.12 3.54 -37.18
C VAL A 170 -22.44 4.10 -38.47
N VAL A 171 -21.62 5.18 -38.55
CA VAL A 171 -20.81 6.07 -37.67
C VAL A 171 -20.85 7.53 -38.21
N PRO A 172 -20.40 8.57 -37.47
CA PRO A 172 -19.76 9.77 -38.04
C PRO A 172 -18.21 9.75 -37.92
N SER A 173 -17.51 10.49 -38.78
CA SER A 173 -16.04 10.44 -38.99
C SER A 173 -15.31 11.76 -38.63
N GLY A 174 -14.08 11.65 -38.07
CA GLY A 174 -13.07 12.74 -37.88
C GLY A 174 -13.45 13.89 -36.91
N GLY A 175 -12.58 14.57 -36.15
CA GLY A 175 -11.13 14.58 -35.88
C GLY A 175 -10.83 15.75 -34.89
N ALA A 176 -9.65 16.03 -34.33
CA ALA A 176 -8.32 15.41 -34.35
C ALA A 176 -7.52 15.85 -33.07
N ALA A 177 -6.18 15.72 -33.04
CA ALA A 177 -5.29 16.14 -31.93
C ALA A 177 -4.67 17.55 -32.18
N PRO A 178 -3.85 18.19 -31.27
CA PRO A 178 -2.51 17.67 -30.91
C PRO A 178 -1.94 17.95 -29.47
N MET A 179 -1.19 16.96 -28.96
CA MET A 179 0.20 16.99 -28.45
C MET A 179 0.70 17.91 -27.29
N ALA A 180 1.47 17.29 -26.38
CA ALA A 180 2.53 17.94 -25.59
C ALA A 180 3.72 16.96 -25.37
N ARG A 181 4.97 17.47 -25.44
CA ARG A 181 6.20 16.65 -25.31
C ARG A 181 7.31 17.42 -24.54
N VAL A 182 8.09 16.67 -23.77
CA VAL A 182 9.35 16.98 -23.00
C VAL A 182 10.49 17.55 -23.89
N PRO A 183 11.70 18.04 -23.42
CA PRO A 183 12.57 17.43 -22.37
C PRO A 183 13.66 18.25 -21.57
N LEU A 184 14.13 17.65 -20.43
CA LEU A 184 15.53 17.40 -19.93
C LEU A 184 16.57 18.43 -19.37
N THR A 185 17.33 17.94 -18.36
CA THR A 185 18.78 18.14 -17.96
C THR A 185 19.26 19.46 -17.29
N ALA A 186 20.25 19.51 -16.37
CA ALA A 186 20.92 18.52 -15.47
C ALA A 186 21.87 19.16 -14.39
N THR A 187 22.38 18.35 -13.44
CA THR A 187 23.74 18.40 -12.81
C THR A 187 24.06 19.17 -11.50
N VAL A 188 24.30 18.38 -10.42
CA VAL A 188 25.33 18.48 -9.32
C VAL A 188 25.39 19.66 -8.32
N GLN A 189 25.49 19.34 -7.01
CA GLN A 189 26.58 19.80 -6.12
C GLN A 189 26.71 19.02 -4.79
N LEU A 190 27.94 18.92 -4.26
CA LEU A 190 28.33 18.32 -2.99
C LEU A 190 28.80 19.39 -1.98
N THR A 191 28.59 19.11 -0.69
CA THR A 191 29.42 19.44 0.50
C THR A 191 30.21 20.75 0.60
N ALA A 192 30.06 21.48 1.71
CA ALA A 192 31.06 21.58 2.80
C ALA A 192 30.68 22.67 3.84
N ALA A 193 31.28 22.64 5.02
CA ALA A 193 31.04 23.60 6.10
C ALA A 193 32.36 24.22 6.60
N ALA A 194 32.35 25.51 6.96
CA ALA A 194 33.23 26.16 7.96
C ALA A 194 32.90 27.67 8.13
N GLY A 195 33.05 28.19 9.35
CA GLY A 195 33.36 29.62 9.60
C GLY A 195 34.89 29.84 9.71
N PRO A 196 35.43 30.95 10.25
CA PRO A 196 34.76 31.94 11.12
C PRO A 196 35.11 33.44 10.86
N SER A 197 34.44 34.31 11.64
CA SER A 197 34.85 35.64 12.21
C SER A 197 36.10 36.38 11.68
N ALA A 198 35.95 37.70 11.37
CA ALA A 198 36.45 38.77 12.26
C ALA A 198 36.35 40.22 11.70
N ALA A 199 36.22 41.17 12.64
CA ALA A 199 36.70 42.57 12.64
C ALA A 199 36.04 43.64 11.73
N ALA A 200 35.92 44.83 12.32
CA ALA A 200 35.40 46.06 11.71
C ALA A 200 36.52 47.07 11.40
N SER A 201 36.30 47.97 10.44
CA SER A 201 36.69 49.37 10.60
C SER A 201 35.93 50.33 9.70
N ASP A 202 35.87 51.56 10.19
CA ASP A 202 35.12 52.71 9.69
C ASP A 202 35.90 53.51 8.64
N ARG A 203 35.20 54.12 7.68
CA ARG A 203 35.52 55.45 7.10
C ARG A 203 34.43 56.00 6.18
N GLN A 204 34.19 57.30 6.35
CA GLN A 204 33.14 58.12 5.72
C GLN A 204 33.52 58.56 4.28
N GLY A 205 32.53 58.92 3.43
CA GLY A 205 32.86 59.31 2.05
C GLY A 205 31.82 59.91 1.08
N SER A 206 30.65 60.41 1.53
CA SER A 206 29.72 61.26 0.73
C SER A 206 29.11 60.72 -0.59
N PRO A 207 28.03 61.36 -1.11
CA PRO A 207 27.12 60.67 -2.03
C PRO A 207 27.38 60.96 -3.51
N HIS A 208 27.26 59.93 -4.36
CA HIS A 208 26.93 60.11 -5.77
C HIS A 208 25.57 59.50 -6.10
N ARG A 209 24.77 60.31 -6.79
CA ARG A 209 23.34 60.10 -7.06
C ARG A 209 23.18 59.18 -8.28
N GLU A 210 23.23 57.87 -8.07
CA GLU A 210 22.87 56.91 -9.12
C GLU A 210 21.36 56.64 -9.09
N ALA A 211 20.66 57.22 -10.06
CA ALA A 211 19.27 56.89 -10.32
C ALA A 211 19.17 55.43 -10.80
N PRO A 212 18.17 54.65 -10.35
CA PRO A 212 18.01 53.28 -10.82
C PRO A 212 17.70 53.31 -12.30
N THR A 213 18.65 52.84 -13.12
CA THR A 213 18.43 52.58 -14.54
C THR A 213 17.36 51.50 -14.66
N ARG A 214 16.11 51.93 -14.88
CA ARG A 214 14.99 51.07 -15.28
C ARG A 214 15.31 50.47 -16.65
N VAL A 215 16.13 49.41 -16.66
CA VAL A 215 16.22 48.48 -17.79
C VAL A 215 14.96 47.61 -17.76
N GLY A 216 13.82 48.24 -18.04
CA GLY A 216 12.51 47.63 -18.21
C GLY A 216 12.44 46.88 -19.54
N GLY A 217 13.41 46.02 -19.81
CA GLY A 217 13.43 45.18 -20.99
C GLY A 217 12.35 44.10 -20.93
N ARG A 218 12.01 43.54 -22.10
CA ARG A 218 11.03 42.46 -22.28
C ARG A 218 11.32 41.25 -21.37
N PHE A 219 12.59 41.05 -21.00
CA PHE A 219 13.05 40.06 -20.03
C PHE A 219 12.38 40.17 -18.65
N GLY A 220 12.31 41.37 -18.07
CA GLY A 220 11.66 41.59 -16.77
C GLY A 220 10.12 41.49 -16.82
N VAL A 221 9.50 41.45 -18.01
CA VAL A 221 8.09 41.10 -18.13
C VAL A 221 7.92 39.59 -18.01
N LEU A 222 8.74 38.81 -18.73
CA LEU A 222 8.76 37.34 -18.66
C LEU A 222 9.11 36.83 -17.25
N GLU A 223 10.08 37.45 -16.59
CA GLU A 223 10.47 37.12 -15.21
C GLU A 223 9.32 37.35 -14.22
N ARG A 224 8.57 38.45 -14.36
CA ARG A 224 7.38 38.72 -13.54
C ARG A 224 6.21 37.78 -13.83
N THR A 225 5.97 37.41 -15.10
CA THR A 225 4.91 36.43 -15.41
C THR A 225 5.27 35.03 -14.94
N LEU A 226 6.52 34.62 -15.10
CA LEU A 226 6.99 33.30 -14.67
C LEU A 226 7.07 33.19 -13.14
N GLY A 227 7.48 34.26 -12.45
CA GLY A 227 7.39 34.37 -10.99
C GLY A 227 5.95 34.31 -10.49
N ALA A 228 5.04 35.11 -11.08
CA ALA A 228 3.63 35.10 -10.72
C ALA A 228 2.96 33.72 -10.92
N GLU A 229 3.30 32.98 -11.97
CA GLU A 229 2.81 31.60 -12.16
C GLU A 229 3.35 30.63 -11.10
N GLN A 230 4.60 30.78 -10.67
CA GLN A 230 5.19 29.97 -9.60
C GLN A 230 4.55 30.29 -8.24
N ASP A 231 4.33 31.58 -7.94
CA ASP A 231 3.67 32.04 -6.71
C ASP A 231 2.21 31.57 -6.64
N VAL A 232 1.46 31.63 -7.76
CA VAL A 232 0.09 31.10 -7.84
C VAL A 232 0.09 29.59 -7.59
N ARG A 233 1.02 28.84 -8.19
CA ARG A 233 1.14 27.37 -7.99
C ARG A 233 1.48 27.04 -6.53
N LEU A 234 2.42 27.77 -5.91
CA LEU A 234 2.77 27.60 -4.50
C LEU A 234 1.59 27.94 -3.58
N GLY A 235 0.88 29.05 -3.86
CA GLY A 235 -0.31 29.46 -3.11
C GLY A 235 -1.49 28.51 -3.25
N HIS A 236 -1.63 27.77 -4.36
CA HIS A 236 -2.57 26.65 -4.44
C HIS A 236 -2.13 25.47 -3.58
N LEU A 237 -0.87 25.06 -3.65
CA LEU A 237 -0.34 23.94 -2.85
C LEU A 237 -0.44 24.20 -1.35
N MET A 238 -0.16 25.44 -0.90
CA MET A 238 -0.28 25.83 0.51
C MET A 238 -1.74 25.80 0.99
N ARG A 239 -2.69 26.37 0.23
CA ARG A 239 -4.12 26.30 0.56
C ARG A 239 -4.65 24.86 0.56
N ASP A 240 -4.14 24.01 -0.32
CA ASP A 240 -4.50 22.58 -0.36
C ASP A 240 -3.90 21.78 0.80
N GLN A 241 -2.80 22.25 1.39
CA GLN A 241 -2.25 21.66 2.61
C GLN A 241 -3.02 22.16 3.84
N GLU A 242 -3.26 23.46 3.94
CA GLU A 242 -4.05 24.09 5.00
C GLU A 242 -5.43 23.44 5.13
N ARG A 243 -6.17 23.26 4.03
CA ARG A 243 -7.47 22.56 4.04
C ARG A 243 -7.40 21.12 4.57
N LYS A 244 -6.30 20.39 4.36
CA LYS A 244 -6.11 19.02 4.89
C LYS A 244 -5.81 19.04 6.39
N ASP A 245 -5.04 20.02 6.83
CA ASP A 245 -4.68 20.19 8.23
C ASP A 245 -5.90 20.65 9.05
N GLU A 246 -6.74 21.53 8.49
CA GLU A 246 -8.07 21.89 9.01
C GLU A 246 -9.01 20.66 9.09
N GLU A 247 -9.11 19.88 8.01
CA GLU A 247 -9.94 18.66 8.00
C GLU A 247 -9.48 17.65 9.06
N HIS A 248 -8.17 17.48 9.21
CA HIS A 248 -7.58 16.61 10.23
C HIS A 248 -7.89 17.10 11.65
N ASP A 249 -7.76 18.40 11.92
CA ASP A 249 -8.09 18.97 13.23
C ASP A 249 -9.60 18.87 13.55
N LEU A 250 -10.47 19.07 12.56
CA LEU A 250 -11.92 18.82 12.69
C LEU A 250 -12.22 17.36 13.04
N ARG A 251 -11.58 16.40 12.36
CA ARG A 251 -11.72 14.96 12.66
C ARG A 251 -11.25 14.64 14.09
N LEU A 252 -10.16 15.23 14.56
CA LEU A 252 -9.66 15.07 15.94
C LEU A 252 -10.63 15.67 16.97
N LYS A 253 -11.21 16.85 16.70
CA LYS A 253 -12.23 17.48 17.55
C LYS A 253 -13.48 16.60 17.70
N ILE A 254 -13.99 16.06 16.60
CA ILE A 254 -15.13 15.13 16.58
C ILE A 254 -14.82 13.88 17.43
N LEU A 255 -13.67 13.23 17.17
CA LEU A 255 -13.27 12.01 17.89
C LEU A 255 -13.12 12.26 19.41
N LYS A 256 -12.55 13.41 19.80
CA LYS A 256 -12.43 13.81 21.21
C LYS A 256 -13.80 14.03 21.87
N ALA A 257 -14.73 14.68 21.17
CA ALA A 257 -16.10 14.88 21.63
C ALA A 257 -16.86 13.55 21.79
N GLU A 258 -16.74 12.61 20.84
CA GLU A 258 -17.31 11.27 20.97
C GLU A 258 -16.78 10.52 22.21
N HIS A 259 -15.47 10.55 22.45
CA HIS A 259 -14.87 9.90 23.61
C HIS A 259 -15.26 10.56 24.94
N GLU A 260 -15.55 11.86 24.94
CA GLU A 260 -16.11 12.55 26.10
C GLU A 260 -17.57 12.19 26.34
N MET A 261 -18.40 12.15 25.29
CA MET A 261 -19.79 11.69 25.34
C MET A 261 -19.90 10.25 25.86
N ARG A 262 -19.10 9.31 25.32
CA ARG A 262 -19.07 7.91 25.80
C ARG A 262 -18.69 7.81 27.28
N ARG A 263 -17.77 8.67 27.77
CA ARG A 263 -17.39 8.72 29.20
C ARG A 263 -18.52 9.29 30.07
N SER A 264 -19.21 10.34 29.64
CA SER A 264 -20.32 10.94 30.39
C SER A 264 -21.52 9.99 30.47
N GLU A 265 -21.87 9.33 29.35
CA GLU A 265 -22.88 8.26 29.31
C GLU A 265 -22.55 7.12 30.27
N HIS A 266 -21.32 6.58 30.21
CA HIS A 266 -20.92 5.49 31.07
C HIS A 266 -21.01 5.88 32.56
N LYS A 267 -20.59 7.11 32.89
CA LYS A 267 -20.70 7.69 34.24
C LYS A 267 -22.17 7.81 34.69
N LEU A 268 -23.10 8.14 33.78
CA LEU A 268 -24.53 8.19 34.08
C LEU A 268 -25.14 6.79 34.26
N LYS A 269 -24.81 5.84 33.37
CA LYS A 269 -25.19 4.41 33.48
C LYS A 269 -24.73 3.83 34.83
N MET A 270 -23.50 4.14 35.26
CA MET A 270 -22.96 3.73 36.58
C MET A 270 -23.56 4.47 37.79
N LYS A 271 -24.14 5.66 37.61
CA LYS A 271 -24.98 6.29 38.65
C LYS A 271 -26.35 5.60 38.74
N LYS A 272 -26.97 5.27 37.60
CA LYS A 272 -28.27 4.60 37.53
C LYS A 272 -28.23 3.24 38.23
N ILE A 273 -27.27 2.39 37.87
CA ILE A 273 -27.07 1.05 38.48
C ILE A 273 -26.88 1.15 40.01
N ARG A 274 -26.10 2.12 40.50
CA ARG A 274 -25.92 2.32 41.95
C ARG A 274 -27.22 2.74 42.66
N ASN A 275 -28.03 3.58 42.03
CA ASN A 275 -29.33 3.98 42.58
C ASN A 275 -30.34 2.82 42.57
N GLU A 276 -30.37 2.03 41.49
CA GLU A 276 -31.20 0.82 41.37
C GLU A 276 -30.81 -0.22 42.44
N ASN A 277 -29.51 -0.51 42.60
CA ASN A 277 -29.00 -1.40 43.65
C ASN A 277 -29.37 -0.91 45.06
N ARG A 278 -29.27 0.41 45.33
CA ARG A 278 -29.69 1.00 46.61
C ARG A 278 -31.19 0.81 46.85
N LEU A 279 -32.02 0.99 45.83
CA LEU A 279 -33.47 0.80 45.92
C LEU A 279 -33.85 -0.68 46.16
N VAL A 280 -33.16 -1.61 45.50
CA VAL A 280 -33.33 -3.05 45.74
C VAL A 280 -32.97 -3.42 47.18
N LEU A 281 -31.86 -2.90 47.72
CA LEU A 281 -31.46 -3.14 49.12
C LEU A 281 -32.49 -2.60 50.12
N LEU A 282 -33.08 -1.44 49.86
CA LEU A 282 -34.15 -0.88 50.71
C LEU A 282 -35.40 -1.76 50.70
N ARG A 283 -35.87 -2.20 49.52
CA ARG A 283 -37.01 -3.12 49.40
C ARG A 283 -36.78 -4.45 50.12
N ILE A 284 -35.57 -5.00 50.04
CA ILE A 284 -35.19 -6.21 50.80
C ILE A 284 -35.25 -5.96 52.31
N ALA A 285 -34.82 -4.78 52.78
CA ALA A 285 -34.89 -4.41 54.19
C ALA A 285 -36.34 -4.20 54.67
N GLU A 286 -37.22 -3.62 53.85
CA GLU A 286 -38.65 -3.46 54.13
C GLU A 286 -39.37 -4.81 54.21
N ALA A 287 -39.17 -5.69 53.22
CA ALA A 287 -39.74 -7.04 53.24
C ALA A 287 -39.27 -7.85 54.47
N LYS A 288 -38.01 -7.69 54.90
CA LYS A 288 -37.49 -8.30 56.13
C LYS A 288 -38.08 -7.72 57.43
N LYS A 289 -38.61 -6.49 57.40
CA LYS A 289 -39.34 -5.90 58.54
C LYS A 289 -40.80 -6.34 58.59
N LEU A 290 -41.42 -6.59 57.43
CA LEU A 290 -42.81 -7.06 57.34
C LEU A 290 -42.98 -8.54 57.68
N ASN A 291 -41.91 -9.34 57.55
CA ASN A 291 -41.86 -10.76 57.93
C ASN A 291 -41.33 -10.98 59.37
N ARG A 292 -41.49 -10.00 60.28
CA ARG A 292 -41.13 -10.07 61.70
C ARG A 292 -42.29 -9.57 62.56
#